data_AF-A0A7S4NC64-F1
#
_entry.id   AF-A0A7S4NC64-F1
#
_cell.length_a   1.000
_cell.length_b   1.000
_cell.length_c   1.000
_cell.angle_alpha   90.00
_cell.angle_beta   90.00
_cell.angle_gamma   90.00
#
_symmetry.space_group_name_H-M   'P 1'
#
loop_
_entity.id
_entity.type
_entity.pdbx_description
1 polymer ?
#
loop_
_entity_poly.entity_id
_entity_poly.type
_entity_poly.pdbx_seq_one_letter_code
_entity_poly.pdbx_strand_id
1 'polypeptide(L)'
;GRLVKMKIEEVKSTTKTERIASHSHVKGLGLNESGAADPVAAGFIGQEKAREAAGIAVDLIRSKKMAGRAVLFAGAPGTGKTAIALGMAKELGPKVPFVPMVGSEVYSSEVKKVEILMDNFRRAIGLRIKENKEVYEGEVIELTPEETENPLGGYGKTG
;
A
#
# COMPACT_ATOMS: atom_id res chain seq x y z
N GLY A 1 2.07 1.19 -34.11
CA GLY A 1 2.50 0.69 -32.79
C GLY A 1 1.34 -0.04 -32.14
N ARG A 2 1.55 -1.27 -31.69
CA ARG A 2 0.50 -2.13 -31.13
C ARG A 2 0.08 -1.55 -29.76
N LEU A 3 -1.16 -1.03 -29.67
CA LEU A 3 -1.75 -0.62 -28.39
C LEU A 3 -1.90 -1.87 -27.53
N VAL A 4 -1.00 -2.05 -26.57
CA VAL A 4 -1.16 -3.05 -25.52
C VAL A 4 -2.30 -2.55 -24.65
N LYS A 5 -3.40 -3.32 -24.59
CA LYS A 5 -4.57 -3.05 -23.75
C LYS A 5 -4.09 -3.14 -22.29
N MET A 6 -3.78 -2.00 -21.68
CA MET A 6 -3.30 -1.93 -20.30
C MET A 6 -4.45 -2.31 -19.37
N LYS A 7 -4.38 -3.49 -18.75
CA LYS A 7 -5.28 -3.86 -17.66
C LYS A 7 -4.94 -3.00 -16.46
N ILE A 8 -5.82 -2.07 -16.11
CA ILE A 8 -5.71 -1.27 -14.90
C ILE A 8 -6.24 -2.14 -13.76
N GLU A 9 -5.33 -2.71 -12.97
CA GLU A 9 -5.69 -3.35 -11.71
C GLU A 9 -5.67 -2.29 -10.61
N GLU A 10 -6.81 -2.11 -9.95
CA GLU A 10 -6.88 -1.29 -8.75
C GLU A 10 -6.01 -1.97 -7.68
N VAL A 11 -4.94 -1.30 -7.26
CA VAL A 11 -4.11 -1.76 -6.14
C VAL A 11 -4.92 -1.55 -4.86
N LYS A 12 -5.85 -2.46 -4.57
CA LYS A 12 -6.26 -2.72 -3.20
C LYS A 12 -5.00 -3.18 -2.50
N SER A 13 -4.58 -2.46 -1.47
CA SER A 13 -3.43 -2.80 -0.62
C SER A 13 -3.36 -4.31 -0.47
N THR A 14 -2.47 -4.96 -1.21
CA THR A 14 -2.20 -6.38 -1.07
C THR A 14 -1.37 -6.50 0.18
N THR A 15 -2.02 -6.29 1.33
CA THR A 15 -1.71 -7.08 2.51
C THR A 15 -1.91 -8.52 2.06
N LYS A 16 -0.85 -9.11 1.48
CA LYS A 16 -0.55 -10.54 1.64
C LYS A 16 -1.05 -10.85 3.04
N THR A 17 -2.02 -11.75 3.20
CA THR A 17 -2.61 -12.11 4.49
C THR A 17 -1.48 -12.30 5.49
N GLU A 18 -1.16 -11.24 6.24
CA GLU A 18 -0.11 -11.27 7.23
C GLU A 18 -0.75 -12.03 8.37
N ARG A 19 -0.42 -13.32 8.47
CA ARG A 19 -0.53 -14.04 9.74
C ARG A 19 -0.02 -13.08 10.81
N ILE A 20 -0.89 -12.72 11.77
CA ILE A 20 -0.69 -11.72 12.82
C ILE A 20 0.80 -11.40 13.00
N ALA A 21 1.26 -10.34 12.31
CA ALA A 21 2.68 -10.01 12.28
C ALA A 21 3.11 -9.51 13.66
N SER A 22 4.38 -9.74 14.04
CA SER A 22 4.96 -9.33 15.32
C SER A 22 4.84 -7.83 15.61
N HIS A 23 4.52 -7.02 14.59
CA HIS A 23 4.36 -5.57 14.68
C HIS A 23 2.94 -5.08 14.36
N SER A 24 1.93 -5.95 14.42
CA SER A 24 0.51 -5.60 14.20
C SER A 24 -0.03 -4.54 15.17
N HIS A 25 0.59 -4.39 16.35
CA HIS A 25 0.26 -3.37 17.34
C HIS A 25 0.71 -1.96 16.95
N VAL A 26 1.61 -1.81 15.96
CA VAL A 26 2.13 -0.51 15.52
C VAL A 26 1.12 0.17 14.61
N LYS A 27 0.63 1.34 15.04
CA LYS A 27 -0.42 2.11 14.35
C LYS A 27 0.10 3.38 13.67
N GLY A 28 1.33 3.79 13.95
CA GLY A 28 1.95 5.04 13.47
C GLY A 28 3.22 5.33 14.27
N LEU A 29 3.83 6.49 14.06
CA LEU A 29 5.05 6.86 14.82
C LEU A 29 4.75 7.43 16.21
N GLY A 30 3.50 7.81 16.50
CA GLY A 30 3.08 8.35 17.80
C GLY A 30 3.77 9.66 18.18
N LEU A 31 3.94 10.53 17.18
CA LEU A 31 4.46 11.88 17.38
C LEU A 31 3.30 12.83 17.66
N ASN A 32 3.54 13.83 18.50
CA ASN A 32 2.58 14.92 18.71
C ASN A 32 2.72 16.00 17.62
N GLU A 33 1.94 17.06 17.72
CA GLU A 33 1.90 18.15 16.71
C GLU A 33 3.23 18.89 16.55
N SER A 34 4.08 18.90 17.58
CA SER A 34 5.42 19.50 17.52
C SER A 34 6.47 18.59 16.87
N GLY A 35 6.10 17.35 16.55
CA GLY A 35 7.01 16.32 16.02
C GLY A 35 7.78 15.56 17.10
N ALA A 36 7.54 15.83 18.38
CA ALA A 36 8.16 15.11 19.50
C ALA A 36 7.45 13.76 19.74
N ALA A 37 8.20 12.73 20.12
CA ALA A 37 7.64 11.42 20.39
C ALA A 37 7.06 11.34 21.81
N ASP A 38 5.77 11.01 21.91
CA ASP A 38 5.17 10.74 23.22
C ASP A 38 5.73 9.43 23.79
N PRO A 39 5.96 9.35 25.13
CA PRO A 39 6.63 8.21 25.77
C PRO A 39 5.98 6.85 25.44
N VAL A 40 4.65 6.84 25.34
CA VAL A 40 3.84 5.67 24.95
C VAL A 40 2.74 6.12 24.00
N ALA A 41 2.88 5.80 22.71
CA ALA A 41 1.89 6.17 21.70
C ALA A 41 1.96 5.29 20.46
N ALA A 42 0.82 5.10 19.79
CA ALA A 42 0.71 4.38 18.51
C ALA A 42 1.35 2.97 18.48
N GLY A 43 1.43 2.30 19.64
CA GLY A 43 2.05 0.99 19.78
C GLY A 43 3.56 1.02 20.08
N PHE A 44 4.18 2.19 20.17
CA PHE A 44 5.57 2.36 20.59
C PHE A 44 5.69 2.70 22.07
N ILE A 45 6.79 2.24 22.67
CA ILE A 45 7.29 2.63 23.99
C ILE A 45 8.77 2.95 23.80
N GLY A 46 9.19 4.16 24.16
CA GLY A 46 10.57 4.62 23.99
C GLY A 46 10.99 4.84 22.52
N GLN A 47 12.30 4.74 22.25
CA GLN A 47 12.92 5.02 20.95
C GLN A 47 12.58 6.41 20.40
N GLU A 48 12.47 7.40 21.28
CA GLU A 48 11.97 8.75 21.02
C GLU A 48 12.75 9.40 19.88
N LYS A 49 14.08 9.48 20.01
CA LYS A 49 14.95 10.08 18.98
C LYS A 49 14.81 9.40 17.61
N ALA A 50 14.66 8.08 17.58
CA ALA A 50 14.53 7.34 16.33
C ALA A 50 13.15 7.56 15.68
N ARG A 51 12.09 7.66 16.50
CA ARG A 51 10.73 7.99 16.05
C ARG A 51 10.63 9.42 15.54
N GLU A 52 11.24 10.38 16.24
CA GLU A 52 11.31 11.78 15.83
C GLU A 52 12.06 11.94 14.50
N ALA A 53 13.24 11.30 14.37
CA ALA A 53 14.00 11.29 13.12
C ALA A 53 13.22 10.62 11.96
N ALA A 54 12.48 9.54 12.26
CA ALA A 54 11.59 8.91 11.29
C ALA A 54 10.43 9.83 10.88
N GLY A 55 9.91 10.65 11.80
CA GLY A 55 8.91 11.69 11.52
C GLY A 55 9.41 12.71 10.50
N ILE A 56 10.63 13.21 10.69
CA ILE A 56 11.29 14.10 9.73
C ILE A 56 11.38 13.43 8.35
N ALA A 57 11.77 12.16 8.29
CA ALA A 57 11.82 11.43 7.03
C ALA A 57 10.44 11.31 6.37
N VAL A 58 9.38 11.04 7.14
CA VAL A 58 7.99 11.03 6.65
C VAL A 58 7.58 12.38 6.07
N ASP A 59 7.90 13.49 6.74
CA ASP A 59 7.59 14.83 6.26
C ASP A 59 8.35 15.18 4.98
N LEU A 60 9.60 14.75 4.88
CA LEU A 60 10.37 14.90 3.64
C LEU A 60 9.80 14.04 2.49
N ILE A 61 9.24 12.86 2.79
CA ILE A 61 8.52 12.04 1.80
C ILE A 61 7.23 12.74 1.36
N ARG A 62 6.41 13.23 2.30
CA ARG A 62 5.17 13.97 2.02
C ARG A 62 5.43 15.24 1.19
N SER A 63 6.52 15.95 1.46
CA SER A 63 6.96 17.13 0.71
C SER A 63 7.74 16.82 -0.57
N LYS A 64 7.88 15.54 -0.95
CA LYS A 64 8.57 15.06 -2.16
C LYS A 64 10.07 15.40 -2.23
N LYS A 65 10.72 15.64 -1.08
CA LYS A 65 12.15 15.98 -0.95
C LYS A 65 13.05 14.77 -0.67
N MET A 66 12.51 13.55 -0.69
CA MET A 66 13.25 12.29 -0.43
C MET A 66 13.38 11.36 -1.64
N ALA A 67 13.05 11.82 -2.86
CA ALA A 67 13.17 10.99 -4.06
C ALA A 67 14.61 10.51 -4.28
N GLY A 68 14.79 9.21 -4.52
CA GLY A 68 16.09 8.60 -4.78
C GLY A 68 17.03 8.49 -3.56
N ARG A 69 16.53 8.77 -2.35
CA ARG A 69 17.30 8.67 -1.10
C ARG A 69 16.91 7.43 -0.31
N ALA A 70 17.85 6.88 0.43
CA ALA A 70 17.63 5.74 1.33
C ALA A 70 17.77 6.18 2.79
N VAL A 71 17.02 5.52 3.67
CA VAL A 71 17.14 5.65 5.13
C VAL A 71 17.62 4.31 5.68
N LEU A 72 18.70 4.33 6.47
CA LEU A 72 19.25 3.14 7.11
C LEU A 72 18.99 3.18 8.61
N PHE A 73 18.23 2.22 9.12
CA PHE A 73 18.07 1.99 10.54
C PHE A 73 19.12 0.98 11.02
N ALA A 74 20.07 1.44 11.84
CA ALA A 74 21.13 0.61 12.41
C ALA A 74 20.99 0.50 13.94
N GLY A 75 21.36 -0.65 14.50
CA GLY A 75 21.29 -0.92 15.94
C GLY A 75 21.20 -2.42 16.25
N ALA A 76 21.36 -2.78 17.52
CA ALA A 76 21.34 -4.17 17.98
C ALA A 76 20.03 -4.91 17.60
N PRO A 77 20.03 -6.25 17.51
CA PRO A 77 18.80 -7.03 17.34
C PRO A 77 17.76 -6.68 18.42
N GLY A 78 16.47 -6.71 18.06
CA GLY A 78 15.37 -6.44 19.01
C GLY A 78 15.09 -4.96 19.31
N THR A 79 15.85 -3.99 18.79
CA THR A 79 15.64 -2.56 19.08
C THR A 79 14.52 -1.86 18.28
N GLY A 80 13.63 -2.61 17.62
CA GLY A 80 12.46 -2.02 16.96
C GLY A 80 12.69 -1.38 15.58
N LYS A 81 13.80 -1.65 14.90
CA LYS A 81 14.09 -1.09 13.54
C LYS A 81 12.96 -1.34 12.53
N THR A 82 12.50 -2.59 12.42
CA THR A 82 11.40 -2.97 11.53
C THR A 82 10.07 -2.36 11.98
N ALA A 83 9.87 -2.22 13.30
CA ALA A 83 8.69 -1.55 13.84
C ALA A 83 8.64 -0.10 13.40
N ILE A 84 9.75 0.64 13.49
CA ILE A 84 9.83 2.05 13.05
C ILE A 84 9.53 2.18 11.56
N ALA A 85 10.10 1.32 10.72
CA ALA A 85 9.80 1.32 9.28
C ALA A 85 8.31 1.08 8.99
N LEU A 86 7.67 0.17 9.73
CA LEU A 86 6.22 -0.06 9.64
C LEU A 86 5.43 1.15 10.16
N GLY A 87 5.86 1.78 11.24
CA GLY A 87 5.28 3.00 11.79
C GLY A 87 5.29 4.13 10.76
N MET A 88 6.41 4.34 10.06
CA MET A 88 6.50 5.30 8.95
C MET A 88 5.50 4.98 7.83
N ALA A 89 5.37 3.70 7.45
CA ALA A 89 4.42 3.27 6.43
C ALA A 89 2.97 3.58 6.83
N LYS A 90 2.60 3.34 8.09
CA LYS A 90 1.29 3.70 8.64
C LYS A 90 1.07 5.21 8.65
N GLU A 91 2.10 5.99 8.99
CA GLU A 91 2.07 7.45 9.00
C GLU A 91 1.86 8.04 7.60
N LEU A 92 2.44 7.45 6.57
CA LEU A 92 2.22 7.85 5.17
C LEU A 92 0.80 7.54 4.67
N GLY A 93 0.10 6.64 5.35
CA GLY A 93 -1.30 6.31 5.10
C GLY A 93 -1.52 5.25 4.02
N PRO A 94 -2.75 4.71 3.92
CA PRO A 94 -3.07 3.54 3.10
C PRO A 94 -2.94 3.77 1.59
N LYS A 95 -2.84 5.03 1.16
CA LYS A 95 -2.73 5.40 -0.24
C LYS A 95 -1.27 5.39 -0.73
N VAL A 96 -0.29 5.16 0.14
CA VAL A 96 1.12 5.03 -0.21
C VAL A 96 1.48 3.55 -0.16
N PRO A 97 1.93 2.94 -1.27
CA PRO A 97 2.31 1.53 -1.26
C PRO A 97 3.54 1.33 -0.37
N PHE A 98 3.51 0.27 0.44
CA PHE A 98 4.62 -0.18 1.26
C PHE A 98 4.88 -1.65 0.94
N VAL A 99 6.11 -1.96 0.53
CA VAL A 99 6.51 -3.29 0.10
C VAL A 99 7.62 -3.80 1.01
N PRO A 100 7.30 -4.58 2.05
CA PRO A 100 8.33 -5.24 2.84
C PRO A 100 8.99 -6.34 2.00
N MET A 101 10.32 -6.44 2.11
CA MET A 101 11.14 -7.47 1.47
C MET A 101 12.16 -7.98 2.48
N VAL A 102 12.40 -9.29 2.47
CA VAL A 102 13.51 -9.90 3.20
C VAL A 102 14.69 -10.08 2.24
N GLY A 103 15.91 -9.73 2.64
CA GLY A 103 17.07 -9.77 1.75
C GLY A 103 17.35 -11.14 1.12
N SER A 104 16.96 -12.24 1.77
CA SER A 104 17.06 -13.59 1.22
C SER A 104 16.13 -13.82 0.00
N GLU A 105 15.01 -13.09 -0.10
CA GLU A 105 14.07 -13.19 -1.22
C GLU A 105 14.67 -12.71 -2.55
N VAL A 106 15.77 -11.95 -2.51
CA VAL A 106 16.48 -11.48 -3.71
C VAL A 106 17.28 -12.61 -4.37
N TYR A 107 17.58 -13.69 -3.64
CA TYR A 107 18.35 -14.81 -4.16
C TYR A 107 17.39 -15.87 -4.71
N SER A 108 17.46 -16.12 -6.02
CA SER A 108 16.69 -17.16 -6.71
C SER A 108 17.57 -17.90 -7.71
N SER A 109 17.30 -19.19 -7.92
CA SER A 109 17.91 -20.00 -8.98
C SER A 109 17.28 -19.78 -10.35
N GLU A 110 16.03 -19.34 -10.38
CA GLU A 110 15.23 -19.23 -11.62
C GLU A 110 15.19 -17.80 -12.16
N VAL A 111 15.19 -16.81 -11.26
CA VAL A 111 15.00 -15.40 -11.59
C VAL A 111 16.25 -14.58 -11.23
N LYS A 112 16.62 -13.63 -12.09
CA LYS A 112 17.77 -12.77 -11.85
C LYS A 112 17.52 -11.83 -10.67
N LYS A 113 18.54 -11.66 -9.81
CA LYS A 113 18.50 -10.74 -8.64
C LYS A 113 18.00 -9.34 -9.01
N VAL A 114 18.46 -8.80 -10.14
CA VAL A 114 18.07 -7.47 -10.63
C VAL A 114 16.59 -7.40 -10.96
N GLU A 115 16.01 -8.47 -11.50
CA GLU A 115 14.59 -8.53 -11.86
C GLU A 115 13.71 -8.52 -10.61
N ILE A 116 14.10 -9.29 -9.58
CA ILE A 116 13.40 -9.31 -8.28
C ILE A 116 13.44 -7.93 -7.62
N LEU A 117 14.59 -7.26 -7.65
CA LEU A 117 14.72 -5.89 -7.12
C LEU A 117 13.85 -4.91 -7.90
N MET A 118 13.89 -4.97 -9.24
CA MET A 118 13.11 -4.07 -10.10
C MET A 118 11.61 -4.27 -9.93
N ASP A 119 11.14 -5.50 -9.75
CA ASP A 119 9.74 -5.78 -9.44
C ASP A 119 9.31 -5.12 -8.13
N ASN A 120 10.11 -5.27 -7.07
CA ASN A 120 9.79 -4.66 -5.78
C ASN A 120 9.83 -3.12 -5.83
N PHE A 121 10.78 -2.53 -6.55
CA PHE A 121 10.78 -1.08 -6.78
C PHE A 121 9.53 -0.62 -7.53
N ARG A 122 9.09 -1.33 -8.57
CA ARG A 122 7.86 -1.00 -9.32
C ARG A 122 6.63 -1.09 -8.43
N ARG A 123 6.52 -2.14 -7.61
CA ARG A 123 5.41 -2.34 -6.66
C ARG A 123 5.36 -1.25 -5.59
N ALA A 124 6.50 -0.67 -5.24
CA ALA A 124 6.60 0.44 -4.27
C ALA A 124 6.31 1.83 -4.87
N ILE A 125 6.07 1.94 -6.19
CA ILE A 125 5.73 3.21 -6.85
C ILE A 125 4.23 3.25 -7.13
N GLY A 126 3.51 4.12 -6.43
CA GLY A 126 2.07 4.32 -6.62
C GLY A 126 1.76 5.40 -7.65
N LEU A 127 0.91 5.08 -8.62
CA LEU A 127 0.32 6.03 -9.55
C LEU A 127 -1.14 6.29 -9.17
N ARG A 128 -1.57 7.55 -9.12
CA ARG A 128 -2.97 7.92 -8.88
C ARG A 128 -3.51 8.63 -10.10
N ILE A 129 -4.55 8.05 -10.68
CA ILE A 129 -5.28 8.61 -11.83
C ILE A 129 -6.64 9.05 -11.31
N LYS A 130 -7.03 10.29 -11.59
CA LYS A 130 -8.37 10.80 -11.29
C LYS A 130 -9.19 10.73 -12.57
N GLU A 131 -10.28 10.00 -12.53
CA GLU A 131 -11.28 9.95 -13.60
C GLU A 131 -12.57 10.62 -13.09
N ASN A 132 -13.18 11.45 -13.94
CA ASN A 132 -14.49 12.04 -13.64
C ASN A 132 -15.54 11.22 -14.41
N LYS A 133 -16.55 10.72 -13.70
CA LYS A 133 -17.67 9.98 -14.29
C LYS A 133 -18.98 10.57 -13.78
N GLU A 134 -19.94 10.73 -14.68
CA GLU A 134 -21.31 11.07 -14.29
C GLU A 134 -21.95 9.86 -13.60
N VAL A 135 -22.46 10.08 -12.40
CA VAL A 135 -23.17 9.08 -11.61
C VAL A 135 -24.60 9.57 -11.39
N TYR A 136 -25.56 8.68 -11.59
CA TYR A 136 -26.96 8.93 -11.28
C TYR A 136 -27.23 8.34 -9.90
N GLU A 137 -27.66 9.18 -8.97
CA GLU A 137 -28.05 8.79 -7.62
C GLU A 137 -29.53 9.09 -7.43
N GLY A 138 -30.26 8.17 -6.82
CA GLY A 138 -31.69 8.30 -6.59
C GLY A 138 -32.28 7.03 -5.98
N GLU A 139 -33.44 7.16 -5.34
CA GLU A 139 -34.21 6.02 -4.88
C GLU A 139 -35.00 5.43 -6.05
N VAL A 140 -34.94 4.10 -6.23
CA VAL A 140 -35.73 3.40 -7.25
C VAL A 140 -37.14 3.22 -6.71
N ILE A 141 -38.10 3.94 -7.28
CA ILE A 141 -39.51 3.89 -6.84
C ILE A 141 -40.25 2.75 -7.54
N GLU A 142 -40.00 2.53 -8.83
CA GLU A 142 -40.62 1.49 -9.63
C GLU A 142 -39.68 1.04 -10.76
N LEU A 143 -39.63 -0.26 -11.03
CA LEU A 143 -38.85 -0.86 -12.12
C LEU A 143 -39.70 -1.92 -12.81
N THR A 144 -40.11 -1.66 -14.06
CA THR A 144 -40.87 -2.62 -14.87
C THR A 144 -39.95 -3.25 -15.92
N PRO A 145 -39.58 -4.53 -15.78
CA PRO A 145 -38.82 -5.22 -16.81
C PRO A 145 -39.72 -5.52 -18.02
N GLU A 146 -39.28 -5.14 -19.21
CA GLU A 146 -39.90 -5.58 -20.47
C GLU A 146 -39.09 -6.74 -21.06
N GLU A 147 -39.70 -7.91 -21.16
CA GLU A 147 -39.15 -9.03 -21.91
C GLU A 147 -39.54 -8.89 -23.39
N THR A 148 -38.58 -8.52 -24.23
CA THR A 148 -38.73 -8.67 -25.67
C THR A 148 -38.42 -10.11 -26.08
N GLU A 149 -39.31 -10.74 -26.85
CA GLU A 149 -39.04 -12.07 -27.41
C GLU A 149 -37.74 -12.05 -28.24
N ASN A 150 -36.86 -13.00 -27.93
CA ASN A 150 -35.64 -13.23 -28.68
C ASN A 150 -36.01 -13.49 -30.15
N PRO A 151 -35.51 -12.72 -31.14
CA PRO A 151 -35.88 -12.89 -32.56
C PRO A 151 -35.47 -14.27 -33.14
N LEU A 152 -34.71 -15.07 -32.39
CA LEU A 152 -34.36 -16.45 -32.68
C LEU A 152 -35.01 -17.36 -31.63
N GLY A 153 -36.26 -17.76 -31.90
CA GLY A 153 -37.06 -18.59 -31.02
C GLY A 153 -36.36 -19.89 -30.61
N GLY A 154 -36.40 -20.16 -29.30
CA GLY A 154 -36.62 -21.51 -28.78
C GLY A 154 -35.47 -22.54 -28.82
N TYR A 155 -34.21 -22.17 -29.03
CA TYR A 155 -33.10 -23.12 -28.85
C TYR A 155 -32.18 -22.75 -27.68
N GLY A 156 -32.36 -23.46 -26.56
CA GLY A 156 -31.31 -23.66 -25.57
C GLY A 156 -31.73 -23.44 -24.12
N LYS A 157 -32.45 -24.39 -23.53
CA LYS A 157 -32.22 -24.68 -22.11
C LYS A 157 -30.82 -25.28 -22.01
N THR A 158 -29.91 -24.61 -21.33
CA THR A 158 -28.71 -25.19 -20.74
C THR A 158 -28.57 -24.63 -19.34
N GLY A 159 -28.44 -25.54 -18.36
CA GLY A 159 -28.21 -25.21 -16.96
C GLY A 159 -26.76 -24.85 -16.66
#